data_AF-A0A2H3DN02-F1
#
_entry.id   AF-A0A2H3DN02-F1
#
_cell.length_a   1.000
_cell.length_b   1.000
_cell.length_c   1.000
_cell.angle_alpha   90.00
_cell.angle_beta   90.00
_cell.angle_gamma   90.00
#
_symmetry.space_group_name_H-M   'P 1'
#
loop_
_entity.id
_entity.type
_entity.pdbx_description
1 polymer ?
#
loop_
_entity_poly.entity_id
_entity_poly.type
_entity_poly.pdbx_seq_one_letter_code
_entity_poly.pdbx_strand_id
1 'polypeptide(L)'
;MISLPVLLSLSLLPFVASQSSNDTSLQIAAIKAHFTQSEIVPDLLSSFDPSAILTVNFQGVGDITPGQALSQDLGTAPTVTVTPANSTVALSGTFTLAMVDADVVGTKNAQVTRHWLVNGDTISNDAVSNSSATAITSYAGPAPAEGSGAHRYVILLFQQPSTFTSPDGYTENIGVSTFDLSSYLSVSFI
;
A
#
# COMPACT_ATOMS: atom_id res chain seq x y z
N MET A 1 -4.19 60.63 -8.53
CA MET A 1 -4.63 59.63 -7.53
C MET A 1 -4.30 58.27 -8.09
N ILE A 2 -3.25 57.61 -7.58
CA ILE A 2 -2.79 56.30 -8.06
C ILE A 2 -3.28 55.28 -7.04
N SER A 3 -4.21 54.40 -7.45
CA SER A 3 -4.67 53.29 -6.62
C SER A 3 -3.68 52.13 -6.73
N LEU A 4 -3.01 51.79 -5.64
CA LEU A 4 -2.16 50.62 -5.52
C LEU A 4 -3.06 49.37 -5.35
N PRO A 5 -2.86 48.27 -6.08
CA PRO A 5 -3.55 47.03 -5.78
C PRO A 5 -2.94 46.44 -4.50
N VAL A 6 -3.76 46.30 -3.46
CA VAL A 6 -3.42 45.55 -2.26
C VAL A 6 -3.42 44.06 -2.64
N LEU A 7 -2.24 43.45 -2.69
CA LEU A 7 -2.09 42.00 -2.75
C LEU A 7 -2.47 41.45 -1.36
N LEU A 8 -3.71 40.99 -1.23
CA LEU A 8 -4.17 40.26 -0.06
C LEU A 8 -3.57 38.84 -0.13
N SER A 9 -2.38 38.68 0.42
CA SER A 9 -1.85 37.36 0.75
C SER A 9 -2.73 36.77 1.85
N LEU A 10 -3.72 35.96 1.48
CA LEU A 10 -4.30 34.99 2.40
C LEU A 10 -3.19 33.98 2.72
N SER A 11 -2.40 34.25 3.76
CA SER A 11 -1.80 33.15 4.50
C SER A 11 -2.98 32.36 5.05
N LEU A 12 -3.35 31.29 4.35
CA LEU A 12 -4.12 30.20 4.93
C LEU A 12 -3.26 29.65 6.06
N LEU A 13 -3.39 30.25 7.25
CA LEU A 13 -3.12 29.57 8.50
C LEU A 13 -3.88 28.25 8.35
N PRO A 14 -3.21 27.08 8.36
CA PRO A 14 -3.95 25.85 8.46
C PRO A 14 -4.66 25.95 9.80
N PHE A 15 -5.97 26.20 9.75
CA PHE A 15 -6.84 25.91 10.85
C PHE A 15 -6.77 24.39 10.96
N VAL A 16 -5.77 23.91 11.70
CA VAL A 16 -5.75 22.56 12.23
C VAL A 16 -6.86 22.55 13.27
N ALA A 17 -8.10 22.55 12.79
CA ALA A 17 -9.13 21.84 13.49
C ALA A 17 -8.54 20.45 13.72
N SER A 18 -8.59 20.01 14.97
CA SER A 18 -8.49 18.62 15.36
C SER A 18 -9.43 17.80 14.47
N GLN A 19 -8.99 17.44 13.26
CA GLN A 19 -9.71 16.56 12.37
C GLN A 19 -9.60 15.20 13.00
N SER A 20 -10.70 14.75 13.58
CA SER A 20 -10.84 13.43 14.17
C SER A 20 -10.17 12.41 13.25
N SER A 21 -9.19 11.69 13.79
CA SER A 21 -8.57 10.49 13.22
C SER A 21 -9.57 9.32 13.01
N ASN A 22 -10.87 9.62 12.93
CA ASN A 22 -11.99 8.69 12.83
C ASN A 22 -12.84 8.91 11.56
N ASP A 23 -12.50 9.86 10.69
CA ASP A 23 -13.16 9.98 9.37
C ASP A 23 -12.39 9.16 8.33
N THR A 24 -12.89 7.95 8.06
CA THR A 24 -12.35 7.01 7.08
C THR A 24 -12.29 7.60 5.67
N SER A 25 -13.21 8.50 5.31
CA SER A 25 -13.22 9.14 3.98
C SER A 25 -12.05 10.11 3.83
N LEU A 26 -11.76 10.88 4.88
CA LEU A 26 -10.61 11.78 4.91
C LEU A 26 -9.29 11.01 4.86
N GLN A 27 -9.18 9.91 5.59
CA GLN A 27 -8.00 9.05 5.55
C GLN A 27 -7.78 8.44 4.16
N ILE A 28 -8.84 7.95 3.51
CA ILE A 28 -8.78 7.47 2.13
C ILE A 28 -8.29 8.59 1.18
N ALA A 29 -8.81 9.81 1.32
CA ALA A 29 -8.36 10.95 0.51
C ALA A 29 -6.86 11.25 0.73
N ALA A 30 -6.39 11.20 1.97
CA ALA A 30 -4.98 11.39 2.29
C ALA A 30 -4.10 10.28 1.69
N ILE A 31 -4.53 9.01 1.77
CA ILE A 31 -3.80 7.88 1.16
C ILE A 31 -3.71 8.06 -0.36
N LYS A 32 -4.82 8.43 -1.04
CA LYS A 32 -4.81 8.71 -2.49
C LYS A 32 -3.85 9.85 -2.85
N ALA A 33 -3.78 10.90 -2.02
CA ALA A 33 -2.82 11.99 -2.21
C ALA A 33 -1.37 11.50 -2.07
N HIS A 34 -1.07 10.66 -1.06
CA HIS A 34 0.26 10.07 -0.88
C HIS A 34 0.67 9.16 -2.04
N PHE A 35 -0.24 8.32 -2.56
CA PHE A 35 0.02 7.47 -3.72
C PHE A 35 0.34 8.29 -4.97
N THR A 36 -0.33 9.44 -5.14
CA THR A 36 -0.07 10.37 -6.26
C THR A 36 1.26 11.10 -6.06
N GLN A 37 1.50 11.69 -4.89
CA GLN A 37 2.72 12.45 -4.60
C GLN A 37 3.99 11.59 -4.66
N SER A 38 3.86 10.32 -4.27
CA SER A 38 4.97 9.36 -4.29
C SER A 38 5.09 8.65 -5.63
N GLU A 39 4.34 9.07 -6.66
CA GLU A 39 4.34 8.50 -8.02
C GLU A 39 4.10 6.98 -8.02
N ILE A 40 3.33 6.45 -7.07
CA ILE A 40 2.83 5.08 -7.13
C ILE A 40 1.72 4.98 -8.18
N VAL A 41 0.92 6.04 -8.29
CA VAL A 41 0.00 6.27 -9.41
C VAL A 41 0.58 7.42 -10.25
N PRO A 42 0.78 7.26 -11.57
CA PRO A 42 0.38 6.12 -12.40
C PRO A 42 1.45 5.01 -12.56
N ASP A 43 2.65 5.17 -12.00
CA ASP A 43 3.81 4.40 -12.47
C ASP A 43 3.79 2.92 -12.03
N LEU A 44 3.32 2.59 -10.84
CA LEU A 44 3.14 1.20 -10.38
C LEU A 44 1.69 0.72 -10.60
N LEU A 45 0.71 1.59 -10.32
CA LEU A 45 -0.71 1.33 -10.51
C LEU A 45 -1.28 2.37 -11.46
N SER A 46 -1.96 1.94 -12.52
CA SER A 46 -2.61 2.86 -13.48
C SER A 46 -3.72 3.70 -12.84
N SER A 47 -4.38 3.16 -11.81
CA SER A 47 -5.44 3.82 -11.05
C SER A 47 -5.49 3.26 -9.63
N PHE A 48 -6.01 4.05 -8.69
CA PHE A 48 -6.15 3.63 -7.29
C PHE A 48 -7.43 4.17 -6.68
N ASP A 49 -8.35 3.25 -6.34
CA ASP A 49 -9.62 3.57 -5.69
C ASP A 49 -9.87 2.62 -4.52
N PRO A 50 -9.28 2.90 -3.34
CA PRO A 50 -9.35 2.00 -2.20
C PRO A 50 -10.76 2.01 -1.57
N SER A 51 -11.25 0.81 -1.24
CA SER A 51 -12.51 0.57 -0.53
C SER A 51 -12.32 0.29 0.97
N ALA A 52 -11.07 0.23 1.43
CA ALA A 52 -10.73 -0.01 2.82
C ALA A 52 -9.38 0.63 3.14
N ILE A 53 -9.10 0.78 4.42
CA ILE A 53 -7.83 1.25 4.96
C ILE A 53 -7.04 0.07 5.46
N LEU A 54 -5.77 0.00 5.05
CA LEU A 54 -4.81 -0.97 5.54
C LEU A 54 -3.96 -0.30 6.63
N THR A 55 -4.08 -0.76 7.87
CA THR A 55 -3.22 -0.35 8.97
C THR A 55 -2.10 -1.38 9.12
N VAL A 56 -0.86 -0.91 9.02
CA VAL A 56 0.34 -1.75 9.10
C VAL A 56 1.07 -1.41 10.39
N ASN A 57 1.29 -2.43 11.22
CA ASN A 57 1.98 -2.30 12.48
C ASN A 57 3.28 -3.12 12.46
N PHE A 58 4.41 -2.43 12.56
CA PHE A 58 5.71 -3.09 12.75
C PHE A 58 6.03 -3.18 14.23
N GLN A 59 6.39 -4.37 14.70
CA GLN A 59 6.80 -4.57 16.09
C GLN A 59 7.98 -3.63 16.43
N GLY A 60 7.84 -2.83 17.49
CA GLY A 60 8.86 -1.87 17.92
C GLY A 60 8.78 -0.49 17.25
N VAL A 61 7.99 -0.34 16.18
CA VAL A 61 7.68 0.95 15.55
C VAL A 61 6.25 1.38 15.90
N GLY A 62 5.30 0.45 15.85
CA GLY A 62 3.87 0.72 15.99
C GLY A 62 3.18 0.87 14.63
N ASP A 63 1.99 1.49 14.64
CA ASP A 63 1.23 1.78 13.43
C ASP A 63 1.96 2.84 12.60
N ILE A 64 2.22 2.52 11.33
CA ILE A 64 2.87 3.44 10.41
C ILE A 64 1.84 4.24 9.61
N THR A 65 2.24 5.44 9.17
CA THR A 65 1.42 6.26 8.27
C THR A 65 1.91 6.16 6.81
N PRO A 66 1.03 6.37 5.82
CA PRO A 66 1.43 6.38 4.42
C PRO A 66 2.58 7.37 4.15
N GLY A 67 3.65 6.88 3.50
CA GLY A 67 4.82 7.69 3.18
C GLY A 67 5.76 7.99 4.37
N GLN A 68 5.51 7.42 5.54
CA GLN A 68 6.42 7.55 6.69
C GLN A 68 7.81 7.00 6.35
N ALA A 69 8.83 7.82 6.55
CA ALA A 69 10.22 7.37 6.44
C ALA A 69 10.58 6.49 7.65
N LEU A 70 11.08 5.28 7.36
CA LEU A 70 11.54 4.32 8.36
C LEU A 70 13.01 3.99 8.11
N SER A 71 13.80 3.92 9.18
CA SER A 71 15.23 3.62 9.14
C SER A 71 15.61 2.42 10.01
N GLN A 72 14.62 1.81 10.65
CA GLN A 72 14.79 0.66 11.53
C GLN A 72 14.86 -0.63 10.70
N ASP A 73 15.44 -1.68 11.26
CA ASP A 73 15.36 -3.02 10.67
C ASP A 73 13.92 -3.53 10.79
N LEU A 74 13.31 -3.82 9.64
CA LEU A 74 11.95 -4.35 9.53
C LEU A 74 11.99 -5.80 8.99
N GLY A 75 12.96 -6.60 9.40
CA GLY A 75 13.10 -8.00 8.97
C GLY A 75 11.96 -8.94 9.39
N THR A 76 11.19 -8.56 10.42
CA THR A 76 9.98 -9.30 10.85
C THR A 76 8.74 -8.74 10.16
N ALA A 77 7.88 -9.63 9.66
CA ALA A 77 6.63 -9.25 9.01
C ALA A 77 5.73 -8.41 9.93
N PRO A 78 5.08 -7.34 9.43
CA PRO A 78 4.16 -6.54 10.22
C PRO A 78 2.85 -7.28 10.48
N THR A 79 2.14 -6.84 11.51
CA THR A 79 0.70 -7.14 11.63
C THR A 79 -0.08 -6.22 10.72
N VAL A 80 -1.07 -6.76 10.02
CA VAL A 80 -1.88 -6.01 9.06
C VAL A 80 -3.35 -6.11 9.46
N THR A 81 -3.99 -4.96 9.62
CA THR A 81 -5.43 -4.89 9.89
C THR A 81 -6.15 -4.03 8.84
N VAL A 82 -7.44 -4.28 8.66
CA VAL A 82 -8.25 -3.69 7.59
C VAL A 82 -9.48 -3.02 8.20
N THR A 83 -9.69 -1.75 7.88
CA THR A 83 -10.92 -1.02 8.24
C THR A 83 -11.70 -0.71 6.97
N PRO A 84 -12.94 -1.23 6.80
CA PRO A 84 -13.73 -0.96 5.60
C PRO A 84 -14.09 0.51 5.49
N ALA A 85 -14.17 1.06 4.28
CA ALA A 85 -14.49 2.47 4.06
C ALA A 85 -15.85 2.87 4.64
N ASN A 86 -16.80 1.93 4.62
CA ASN A 86 -18.14 2.04 5.15
C ASN A 86 -18.78 0.64 5.24
N SER A 87 -20.02 0.57 5.72
CA SER A 87 -20.74 -0.68 5.97
C SER A 87 -21.11 -1.50 4.72
N THR A 88 -20.94 -0.96 3.51
CA THR A 88 -21.22 -1.71 2.27
C THR A 88 -20.03 -2.55 1.80
N VAL A 89 -18.83 -2.30 2.34
CA VAL A 89 -17.61 -3.02 1.98
C VAL A 89 -17.51 -4.30 2.82
N ALA A 90 -17.68 -5.44 2.17
CA ALA A 90 -17.60 -6.75 2.81
C ALA A 90 -16.15 -7.29 2.77
N LEU A 91 -15.59 -7.57 3.94
CA LEU A 91 -14.25 -8.18 4.09
C LEU A 91 -14.31 -9.71 4.15
N SER A 92 -15.11 -10.33 3.28
CA SER A 92 -15.30 -11.78 3.21
C SER A 92 -14.59 -12.40 2.01
N GLY A 93 -14.41 -13.72 2.07
CA GLY A 93 -13.67 -14.47 1.04
C GLY A 93 -12.18 -14.45 1.30
N THR A 94 -11.41 -14.54 0.22
CA THR A 94 -9.95 -14.58 0.27
C THR A 94 -9.33 -13.33 -0.34
N PHE A 95 -8.09 -13.07 0.04
CA PHE A 95 -7.34 -11.88 -0.34
C PHE A 95 -5.94 -12.26 -0.84
N THR A 96 -5.36 -11.36 -1.61
CA THR A 96 -3.93 -11.38 -1.94
C THR A 96 -3.26 -10.19 -1.30
N LEU A 97 -2.30 -10.44 -0.41
CA LEU A 97 -1.42 -9.42 0.15
C LEU A 97 -0.14 -9.35 -0.68
N ALA A 98 0.29 -8.14 -1.04
CA ALA A 98 1.53 -7.89 -1.76
C ALA A 98 2.33 -6.76 -1.11
N MET A 99 3.66 -6.91 -1.07
CA MET A 99 4.61 -5.84 -0.79
C MET A 99 5.64 -5.80 -1.91
N VAL A 100 5.81 -4.63 -2.51
CA VAL A 100 6.78 -4.41 -3.59
C VAL A 100 7.67 -3.21 -3.29
N ASP A 101 8.93 -3.30 -3.71
CA ASP A 101 9.86 -2.18 -3.75
C ASP A 101 9.76 -1.49 -5.12
N ALA A 102 9.16 -0.30 -5.11
CA ALA A 102 9.01 0.57 -6.27
C ALA A 102 10.19 1.54 -6.44
N ASP A 103 11.32 1.30 -5.76
CA ASP A 103 12.54 2.10 -5.83
C ASP A 103 12.31 3.57 -5.41
N VAL A 104 13.30 4.43 -5.62
CA VAL A 104 13.22 5.87 -5.38
C VAL A 104 12.12 6.54 -6.21
N VAL A 105 11.56 7.65 -5.69
CA VAL A 105 10.62 8.50 -6.44
C VAL A 105 11.25 8.94 -7.77
N GLY A 106 10.50 8.92 -8.87
CA GLY A 106 10.99 9.15 -10.22
C GLY A 106 11.29 7.88 -11.03
N THR A 107 11.42 6.72 -10.38
CA THR A 107 11.63 5.43 -11.07
C THR A 107 10.34 4.94 -11.72
N LYS A 108 10.43 4.51 -12.98
CA LYS A 108 9.33 3.87 -13.74
C LYS A 108 9.22 2.39 -13.37
N ASN A 109 8.04 1.99 -12.91
CA ASN A 109 7.82 0.73 -12.20
C ASN A 109 7.11 -0.34 -13.05
N ALA A 110 7.57 -0.56 -14.29
CA ALA A 110 7.08 -1.69 -15.09
C ALA A 110 7.52 -3.04 -14.48
N GLN A 111 8.69 -3.06 -13.83
CA GLN A 111 9.19 -4.19 -13.06
C GLN A 111 9.67 -3.68 -11.70
N VAL A 112 9.20 -4.32 -10.64
CA VAL A 112 9.53 -4.02 -9.24
C VAL A 112 10.09 -5.25 -8.56
N THR A 113 10.70 -5.09 -7.39
CA THR A 113 11.12 -6.24 -6.57
C THR A 113 9.98 -6.63 -5.64
N ARG A 114 9.57 -7.90 -5.66
CA ARG A 114 8.51 -8.41 -4.78
C ARG A 114 9.11 -8.91 -3.47
N HIS A 115 8.69 -8.31 -2.38
CA HIS A 115 9.14 -8.59 -1.02
C HIS A 115 8.17 -9.45 -0.21
N TRP A 116 6.89 -9.44 -0.60
CA TRP A 116 5.86 -10.25 0.04
C TRP A 116 4.76 -10.49 -0.98
N LEU A 117 4.33 -11.74 -1.14
CA LEU A 117 3.14 -12.06 -1.93
C LEU A 117 2.50 -13.32 -1.38
N VAL A 118 1.26 -13.19 -0.96
CA VAL A 118 0.50 -14.25 -0.33
C VAL A 118 -0.88 -14.29 -0.96
N ASN A 119 -1.31 -15.47 -1.41
CA ASN A 119 -2.61 -15.69 -2.02
C ASN A 119 -3.47 -16.55 -1.11
N GLY A 120 -4.75 -16.19 -0.96
CA GLY A 120 -5.66 -16.95 -0.10
C GLY A 120 -5.65 -16.48 1.36
N ASP A 121 -5.16 -15.26 1.62
CA ASP A 121 -5.28 -14.64 2.93
C ASP A 121 -6.75 -14.51 3.32
N THR A 122 -7.04 -14.60 4.61
CA THR A 122 -8.39 -14.39 5.16
C THR A 122 -8.37 -13.24 6.14
N ILE A 123 -9.51 -12.58 6.33
CA ILE A 123 -9.66 -11.52 7.32
C ILE A 123 -10.58 -12.03 8.43
N SER A 124 -10.13 -11.92 9.68
CA SER A 124 -10.93 -12.25 10.87
C SER A 124 -10.64 -11.25 11.97
N ASN A 125 -11.69 -10.67 12.56
CA ASN A 125 -11.58 -9.58 13.53
C ASN A 125 -10.67 -8.46 13.02
N ASP A 126 -10.91 -8.02 11.78
CA ASP A 126 -10.15 -7.01 11.05
C ASP A 126 -8.68 -7.34 10.77
N ALA A 127 -8.14 -8.46 11.26
CA ALA A 127 -6.75 -8.86 11.05
C ALA A 127 -6.61 -9.78 9.83
N VAL A 128 -5.58 -9.53 9.01
CA VAL A 128 -5.18 -10.39 7.89
C VAL A 128 -4.43 -11.60 8.44
N SER A 129 -4.84 -12.81 8.02
CA SER A 129 -4.25 -14.08 8.40
C SER A 129 -3.86 -14.89 7.17
N ASN A 130 -2.62 -15.36 7.15
CA ASN A 130 -2.06 -16.22 6.10
C ASN A 130 -2.07 -17.71 6.46
N SER A 131 -2.75 -18.11 7.53
CA SER A 131 -2.68 -19.47 8.08
C SER A 131 -3.08 -20.59 7.11
N SER A 132 -4.00 -20.31 6.18
CA SER A 132 -4.43 -21.22 5.11
C SER A 132 -3.98 -20.77 3.73
N ALA A 133 -3.15 -19.73 3.66
CA ALA A 133 -2.77 -19.07 2.42
C ALA A 133 -1.49 -19.67 1.82
N THR A 134 -1.27 -19.42 0.54
CA THR A 134 -0.04 -19.81 -0.16
C THR A 134 0.88 -18.60 -0.24
N ALA A 135 2.00 -18.65 0.47
CA ALA A 135 3.05 -17.64 0.36
C ALA A 135 3.89 -17.88 -0.90
N ILE A 136 3.64 -17.10 -1.94
CA ILE A 136 4.43 -17.10 -3.17
C ILE A 136 5.79 -16.43 -2.94
N THR A 137 5.80 -15.46 -2.04
CA THR A 137 7.03 -14.89 -1.49
C THR A 137 6.79 -14.62 -0.03
N SER A 138 7.50 -15.34 0.83
CA SER A 138 7.53 -15.03 2.27
C SER A 138 8.03 -13.61 2.46
N TYR A 139 7.53 -12.94 3.51
CA TYR A 139 7.95 -11.59 3.84
C TYR A 139 9.48 -11.50 3.92
N ALA A 140 10.04 -10.56 3.18
CA ALA A 140 11.42 -10.12 3.27
C ALA A 140 11.41 -8.61 3.49
N GLY A 141 12.03 -8.17 4.59
CA GLY A 141 12.09 -6.75 4.94
C GLY A 141 12.81 -5.90 3.89
N PRO A 142 12.64 -4.57 3.96
CA PRO A 142 13.40 -3.60 3.17
C PRO A 142 14.91 -3.81 3.28
N ALA A 143 15.60 -3.79 2.14
CA ALA A 143 17.06 -3.87 2.07
C ALA A 143 17.59 -3.06 0.87
N PRO A 144 17.30 -1.75 0.78
CA PRO A 144 17.80 -0.92 -0.32
C PRO A 144 19.33 -0.88 -0.29
N ALA A 145 19.94 -0.79 -1.47
CA ALA A 145 21.39 -0.72 -1.59
C ALA A 145 21.94 0.56 -0.95
N GLU A 146 23.10 0.50 -0.32
CA GLU A 146 23.73 1.68 0.27
C GLU A 146 23.95 2.76 -0.80
N GLY A 147 23.45 3.97 -0.54
CA GLY A 147 23.57 5.11 -1.45
C GLY A 147 22.55 5.17 -2.58
N SER A 148 21.62 4.21 -2.72
CA SER A 148 20.57 4.27 -3.76
C SER A 148 19.51 5.35 -3.46
N GLY A 149 19.34 5.71 -2.19
CA GLY A 149 18.34 6.66 -1.72
C GLY A 149 17.20 5.98 -0.97
N ALA A 150 16.13 6.72 -0.69
CA ALA A 150 14.96 6.19 0.00
C ALA A 150 14.01 5.50 -0.99
N HIS A 151 13.86 4.19 -0.84
CA HIS A 151 12.97 3.37 -1.66
C HIS A 151 11.52 3.43 -1.18
N ARG A 152 10.57 3.24 -2.10
CA ARG A 152 9.13 3.19 -1.83
C ARG A 152 8.67 1.75 -1.70
N TYR A 153 8.44 1.29 -0.47
CA TYR A 153 7.85 -0.03 -0.23
C TYR A 153 6.33 0.08 -0.14
N VAL A 154 5.63 -0.48 -1.11
CA VAL A 154 4.17 -0.38 -1.24
C VAL A 154 3.52 -1.69 -0.80
N ILE A 155 2.68 -1.63 0.23
CA ILE A 155 1.89 -2.78 0.72
C ILE A 155 0.45 -2.61 0.22
N LEU A 156 -0.06 -3.64 -0.45
CA LEU A 156 -1.37 -3.66 -1.11
C LEU A 156 -2.13 -4.93 -0.72
N LEU A 157 -3.44 -4.81 -0.52
CA LEU A 157 -4.32 -5.93 -0.27
C LEU A 157 -5.45 -5.92 -1.31
N PHE A 158 -5.63 -7.03 -2.01
CA PHE A 158 -6.65 -7.19 -3.04
C PHE A 158 -7.64 -8.28 -2.63
N GLN A 159 -8.94 -8.02 -2.75
CA GLN A 159 -9.96 -9.05 -2.59
C GLN A 159 -9.97 -9.95 -3.82
N GLN A 160 -9.83 -11.26 -3.61
CA GLN A 160 -9.84 -12.23 -4.70
C GLN A 160 -11.28 -12.43 -5.21
N PRO A 161 -11.53 -12.30 -6.52
CA PRO A 161 -12.83 -12.68 -7.07
C PRO A 161 -13.02 -14.20 -6.95
N SER A 162 -14.26 -14.68 -7.10
CA SER A 162 -14.54 -16.12 -7.14
C SER A 162 -13.87 -16.85 -8.31
N THR A 163 -13.48 -16.10 -9.34
CA THR A 163 -12.72 -16.52 -10.53
C THR A 163 -11.21 -16.47 -10.35
N PHE A 164 -10.72 -16.09 -9.15
CA PHE A 164 -9.29 -15.95 -8.91
C PHE A 164 -8.53 -17.22 -9.27
N THR A 165 -7.48 -17.05 -10.06
CA THR A 165 -6.51 -18.10 -10.35
C THR A 165 -5.12 -17.53 -10.18
N SER A 166 -4.24 -18.28 -9.50
CA SER A 166 -2.85 -17.86 -9.40
C SER A 166 -2.18 -18.02 -10.77
N PRO A 167 -1.41 -17.04 -11.25
CA PRO A 167 -0.72 -17.15 -12.53
C PRO A 167 0.32 -18.27 -12.52
N ASP A 168 0.65 -18.79 -13.71
CA ASP A 168 1.69 -19.80 -13.87
C ASP A 168 3.02 -19.33 -13.26
N GLY A 169 3.66 -20.21 -12.49
CA GLY A 169 4.88 -19.90 -11.75
C GLY A 169 4.67 -19.23 -10.39
N TYR A 170 3.43 -18.88 -10.03
CA TYR A 170 3.05 -18.31 -8.72
C TYR A 170 2.24 -19.31 -7.91
N THR A 171 2.63 -20.59 -7.88
CA THR A 171 1.91 -21.66 -7.15
C THR A 171 2.61 -22.12 -5.88
N GLU A 172 3.85 -21.70 -5.69
CA GLU A 172 4.70 -22.06 -4.55
C GLU A 172 5.62 -20.88 -4.18
N ASN A 173 6.36 -21.04 -3.10
CA ASN A 173 7.30 -20.01 -2.68
C ASN A 173 8.51 -19.96 -3.63
N ILE A 174 8.60 -18.88 -4.40
CA ILE A 174 9.67 -18.63 -5.37
C ILE A 174 10.67 -17.56 -4.89
N GLY A 175 10.54 -17.12 -3.63
CA GLY A 175 11.42 -16.12 -3.04
C GLY A 175 11.26 -14.71 -3.61
N VAL A 176 12.12 -13.80 -3.13
CA VAL A 176 12.20 -12.41 -3.59
C VAL A 176 12.73 -12.38 -5.01
N SER A 177 11.99 -11.77 -5.93
CA SER A 177 12.39 -11.66 -7.33
C SER A 177 11.78 -10.42 -7.98
N THR A 178 12.22 -10.13 -9.21
CA THR A 178 11.54 -9.19 -10.10
C THR A 178 10.09 -9.63 -10.31
N PHE A 179 9.21 -8.65 -10.44
CA PHE A 179 7.76 -8.82 -10.47
C PHE A 179 7.09 -7.72 -11.29
N ASP A 180 6.15 -8.13 -12.14
CA ASP A 180 5.24 -7.24 -12.83
C ASP A 180 3.87 -7.34 -12.14
N LEU A 181 3.59 -6.37 -11.26
CA LEU A 181 2.33 -6.33 -10.52
C LEU A 181 1.13 -6.12 -11.47
N SER A 182 1.27 -5.33 -12.53
CA SER A 182 0.17 -5.05 -13.45
C SER A 182 -0.23 -6.30 -14.22
N SER A 183 0.75 -7.03 -14.75
CA SER A 183 0.52 -8.32 -15.41
C SER A 183 -0.10 -9.33 -14.45
N TYR A 184 0.42 -9.42 -13.22
CA TYR A 184 -0.12 -10.33 -12.20
C TYR A 184 -1.60 -10.05 -11.91
N LEU A 185 -1.96 -8.79 -11.70
CA LEU A 185 -3.34 -8.39 -11.43
C LEU A 185 -4.25 -8.66 -12.64
N SER A 186 -3.78 -8.37 -13.85
CA SER A 186 -4.57 -8.55 -15.08
C SER A 186 -4.93 -9.99 -15.39
N VAL A 187 -4.14 -10.96 -14.91
CA VAL A 187 -4.40 -12.39 -15.07
C VAL A 187 -5.27 -12.93 -13.95
N SER A 188 -5.02 -12.49 -12.71
CA SER A 188 -5.61 -13.15 -11.51
C SER A 188 -6.91 -12.51 -11.03
N PHE A 189 -7.19 -11.25 -11.38
CA PHE A 189 -8.31 -10.46 -10.84
C PHE A 189 -9.32 -10.04 -11.93
N ILE A 190 -9.61 -10.95 -12.87
CA ILE A 190 -10.61 -10.78 -13.93
C ILE A 190 -12.02 -11.13 -13.41
#